data_AF-A0AAP8U6R5-F1
#
_entry.id   AF-A0AAP8U6R5-F1
#
_cell.length_a   1.000
_cell.length_b   1.000
_cell.length_c   1.000
_cell.angle_alpha   90.00
_cell.angle_beta   90.00
_cell.angle_gamma   90.00
#
_symmetry.space_group_name_H-M   'P 1'
#
loop_
_entity.id
_entity.type
_entity.pdbx_description
1 polymer ?
#
loop_
_entity_poly.entity_id
_entity_poly.type
_entity_poly.pdbx_seq_one_letter_code
_entity_poly.pdbx_strand_id
1 'polypeptide(L)' 'MAGIKGNVDMNCMEKDFWNVMIEEETTMDRMLADEIILVLKTQWKVSDAMGMKEQAKYLGELADRVRVANGQAPQNR' A
#
# COMPACT_ATOMS: atom_id res chain seq x y z
N MET A 1 -9.18 9.07 -29.69
CA MET A 1 -8.84 8.80 -28.27
C MET A 1 -7.88 7.61 -28.27
N ALA A 2 -6.58 7.84 -28.09
CA ALA A 2 -5.60 6.77 -27.96
C ALA A 2 -5.26 6.64 -26.48
N GLY A 3 -5.64 5.50 -25.90
CA GLY A 3 -5.62 5.24 -24.47
C GLY A 3 -4.23 5.24 -23.87
N ILE A 4 -4.10 5.90 -22.72
CA ILE A 4 -2.94 5.76 -21.85
C ILE A 4 -3.07 4.37 -21.21
N LYS A 5 -2.42 3.36 -21.82
CA LYS A 5 -2.11 2.09 -21.17
C LYS A 5 -0.99 2.35 -20.17
N GLY A 6 -1.32 3.04 -19.08
CA GLY A 6 -0.42 3.20 -17.95
C GLY A 6 -0.37 1.88 -17.20
N ASN A 7 0.55 0.99 -17.60
CA ASN A 7 1.07 0.02 -16.66
C ASN A 7 1.76 0.87 -15.60
N VAL A 8 1.10 1.09 -14.46
CA VAL A 8 1.77 1.69 -13.29
C VAL A 8 2.69 0.59 -12.77
N ASP A 9 3.84 0.42 -13.44
CA ASP A 9 4.96 -0.26 -12.85
C ASP A 9 5.32 0.54 -11.61
N MET A 10 4.97 -0.02 -10.46
CA MET A 10 5.43 0.48 -9.18
C MET A 10 6.95 0.37 -9.23
N ASN A 11 7.60 1.51 -9.49
CA ASN A 11 9.02 1.51 -9.77
C ASN A 11 9.73 0.88 -8.56
N CYS A 12 10.75 0.05 -8.78
CA CYS A 12 11.48 -0.61 -7.68
C CYS A 12 11.94 0.40 -6.62
N MET A 13 12.22 1.63 -7.04
CA MET A 13 12.55 2.78 -6.20
C MET A 13 11.44 3.16 -5.20
N GLU A 14 10.17 3.03 -5.57
CA GLU A 14 9.02 3.29 -4.70
C GLU A 14 8.84 2.15 -3.69
N LYS A 15 9.05 0.91 -4.10
CA LYS A 15 9.05 -0.25 -3.20
C LYS A 15 10.18 -0.18 -2.16
N ASP A 16 11.39 0.18 -2.58
CA ASP A 16 12.54 0.32 -1.69
C ASP A 16 12.33 1.51 -0.73
N PHE A 17 11.76 2.61 -1.22
CA PHE A 17 11.34 3.74 -0.38
C PHE A 17 10.35 3.33 0.71
N TRP A 18 9.31 2.55 0.36
CA TRP A 18 8.34 2.05 1.34
C TRP A 18 8.96 1.06 2.33
N ASN A 19 9.88 0.21 1.89
CA ASN A 19 10.57 -0.73 2.78
C ASN A 19 11.45 -0.01 3.80
N VAL A 20 12.24 0.97 3.37
CA VAL A 20 13.13 1.76 4.26
C VAL A 20 12.31 2.53 5.30
N MET A 21 11.22 3.17 4.87
CA MET A 21 10.34 3.91 5.80
C MET A 21 9.67 3.01 6.84
N ILE A 22 9.37 1.76 6.50
CA ILE A 22 8.76 0.80 7.44
C ILE A 22 9.81 0.18 8.38
N GLU A 23 11.06 -0.01 7.94
CA GLU A 23 12.12 -0.63 8.73
C GLU A 23 12.84 0.34 9.70
N GLU A 24 12.93 1.64 9.39
CA GLU A 24 13.68 2.60 10.23
C GLU A 24 12.86 3.28 11.35
N GLU A 25 11.53 3.35 11.27
CA GLU A 25 10.71 3.93 12.34
C GLU A 25 10.27 2.88 13.37
N THR A 26 10.97 2.82 14.50
CA THR A 26 10.64 1.95 15.65
C THR A 26 9.30 2.25 16.33
N THR A 27 8.62 3.31 15.91
CA THR A 27 7.20 3.58 16.15
C THR A 27 6.74 4.52 15.05
N MET A 28 6.16 3.98 13.98
CA MET A 28 5.54 4.78 12.93
C MET A 28 4.48 5.70 13.56
N ASP A 29 4.54 7.00 13.27
CA ASP A 29 3.54 7.93 13.80
C ASP A 29 2.14 7.51 13.35
N ARG A 30 1.18 7.54 14.27
CA ARG A 30 -0.17 7.03 13.99
C ARG A 30 -0.87 7.80 12.86
N MET A 31 -0.64 9.11 12.75
CA MET A 31 -1.19 9.91 11.65
C MET A 31 -0.54 9.50 10.32
N LEU A 32 0.78 9.31 10.31
CA LEU A 32 1.51 8.84 9.13
C LEU A 32 1.02 7.46 8.69
N ALA A 33 0.86 6.52 9.61
CA ALA A 33 0.33 5.19 9.33
C ALA A 33 -1.09 5.25 8.75
N ASP A 34 -1.98 6.06 9.34
CA ASP A 34 -3.35 6.22 8.86
C ASP A 34 -3.39 6.85 7.44
N GLU A 35 -2.51 7.81 7.13
CA GLU A 35 -2.35 8.39 5.79
C GLU A 35 -1.85 7.35 4.76
N ILE A 36 -0.83 6.56 5.12
CA ILE A 36 -0.30 5.49 4.26
C ILE A 36 -1.40 4.45 3.98
N ILE A 37 -2.13 4.02 5.00
CA ILE A 37 -3.25 3.08 4.85
C ILE A 37 -4.32 3.64 3.93
N LEU A 38 -4.61 4.94 3.99
CA LEU A 38 -5.59 5.58 3.10
C LEU A 38 -5.16 5.53 1.63
N VAL A 39 -3.88 5.82 1.35
CA VAL A 39 -3.31 5.73 0.00
C VAL A 39 -3.38 4.29 -0.50
N LEU A 40 -2.93 3.32 0.30
CA LEU A 40 -2.96 1.90 -0.05
C LEU A 40 -4.39 1.40 -0.32
N LYS A 41 -5.37 1.80 0.49
CA LYS A 41 -6.78 1.45 0.31
C LYS A 41 -7.37 2.07 -0.96
N THR A 42 -6.93 3.27 -1.33
CA THR A 42 -7.37 3.93 -2.56
C THR A 42 -6.83 3.19 -3.77
N GLN A 43 -5.52 2.87 -3.79
CA GLN A 43 -4.92 2.08 -4.86
C GLN A 43 -5.53 0.67 -4.94
N TRP A 44 -5.82 0.05 -3.79
CA TRP A 44 -6.49 -1.24 -3.73
C TRP A 44 -7.82 -1.23 -4.48
N LYS A 45 -8.69 -0.23 -4.23
CA LYS A 45 -9.98 -0.08 -4.93
C LYS A 45 -9.80 0.08 -6.44
N VAL A 46 -8.77 0.82 -6.85
CA VAL A 46 -8.45 1.03 -8.27
C VAL A 46 -8.00 -0.28 -8.91
N SER A 47 -7.09 -1.03 -8.27
CA SER A 47 -6.63 -2.34 -8.74
C SER A 47 -7.76 -3.36 -8.82
N ASP A 48 -8.65 -3.40 -7.82
CA ASP A 48 -9.83 -4.28 -7.82
C ASP A 48 -10.79 -3.95 -8.97
N ALA A 49 -11.12 -2.67 -9.17
CA ALA A 49 -11.95 -2.21 -10.28
C ALA A 49 -11.35 -2.51 -11.66
N MET A 50 -10.01 -2.57 -11.76
CA MET A 50 -9.29 -2.95 -12.98
C MET A 50 -9.11 -4.48 -13.13
N GLY A 51 -9.58 -5.29 -12.18
CA GLY A 51 -9.43 -6.75 -12.21
C GLY A 51 -8.00 -7.25 -11.92
N MET A 52 -7.13 -6.39 -11.38
CA MET A 52 -5.74 -6.70 -11.04
C MET A 52 -5.66 -7.40 -9.68
N LYS A 53 -6.18 -8.62 -9.60
CA LYS A 53 -6.40 -9.36 -8.34
C LYS A 53 -5.13 -9.55 -7.50
N GLU A 54 -3.98 -9.82 -8.12
CA GLU A 54 -2.72 -10.01 -7.41
C GLU A 54 -2.22 -8.70 -6.78
N GLN A 55 -2.33 -7.58 -7.51
CA GLN A 55 -1.96 -6.27 -7.00
C GLN A 55 -2.89 -5.81 -5.89
N ALA A 56 -4.20 -6.04 -6.03
CA ALA A 56 -5.17 -5.78 -4.96
C ALA A 56 -4.84 -6.63 -3.72
N LYS A 57 -4.51 -7.92 -3.86
CA LYS A 57 -4.08 -8.75 -2.74
C LYS A 57 -2.83 -8.18 -2.05
N TYR A 58 -1.80 -7.84 -2.82
CA TYR A 58 -0.56 -7.26 -2.29
C TYR A 58 -0.79 -5.95 -1.52
N LEU A 59 -1.57 -5.02 -2.07
CA LEU A 59 -1.89 -3.74 -1.42
C LEU A 59 -2.67 -3.94 -0.12
N GLY A 60 -3.56 -4.92 -0.07
CA GLY A 60 -4.29 -5.30 1.14
C GLY A 60 -3.36 -5.84 2.24
N GLU A 61 -2.43 -6.73 1.87
CA GLU A 61 -1.42 -7.27 2.80
C GLU A 61 -0.46 -6.17 3.29
N LEU A 62 -0.06 -5.24 2.42
CA LEU A 62 0.83 -4.14 2.77
C LEU A 62 0.15 -3.19 3.78
N ALA A 63 -1.13 -2.87 3.59
CA ALA A 63 -1.88 -2.04 4.53
C ALA A 63 -1.96 -2.67 5.93
N ASP A 64 -2.06 -4.00 6.02
CA ASP A 64 -2.08 -4.69 7.31
C ASP A 64 -0.70 -4.76 7.97
N ARG A 65 0.39 -4.84 7.19
CA ARG A 65 1.74 -4.72 7.75
C ARG A 65 1.96 -3.34 8.36
N VAL A 66 1.50 -2.27 7.70
CA VAL A 66 1.56 -0.90 8.22
C VAL A 66 0.75 -0.77 9.52
N ARG A 67 -0.45 -1.36 9.59
CA ARG A 67 -1.23 -1.39 10.85
C ARG A 67 -0.49 -2.05 11.98
N VAL A 68 0.06 -3.24 11.74
CA VAL A 68 0.79 -4.00 12.76
C VAL A 68 2.05 -3.25 13.22
N ALA A 69 2.79 -2.64 12.30
CA ALA A 69 3.96 -1.81 12.61
C ALA A 69 3.59 -0.60 13.50
N ASN A 70 2.39 -0.05 13.32
CA ASN A 70 1.82 1.02 14.15
C ASN A 70 1.06 0.50 15.40
N GLY A 71 1.14 -0.80 15.74
CA GLY A 71 0.47 -1.38 16.89
C GLY A 71 -1.07 -1.47 16.78
N GLN A 72 -1.62 -1.26 15.59
CA GLN A 72 -3.04 -1.46 15.28
C GLN A 72 -3.33 -2.93 14.91
N ALA A 73 -4.57 -3.37 15.07
CA ALA A 73 -4.99 -4.71 14.64
C ALA A 73 -5.08 -4.79 13.10
N PRO A 74 -4.68 -5.92 12.47
CA PRO A 74 -4.87 -6.13 11.03
C PRO A 74 -6.36 -6.18 10.69
N GLN A 75 -6.73 -5.69 9.49
CA GLN A 75 -8.12 -5.60 9.06
C GLN A 75 -8.52 -6.72 8.10
N ASN A 76 -7.63 -7.17 7.22
CA ASN A 76 -7.92 -8.36 6.39
C ASN A 76 -7.47 -9.62 7.15
N ARG A 77 -8.46 -10.37 7.64
CA ARG A 77 -8.32 -11.78 7.99
C ARG A 77 -9.26 -12.60 7.12
#